data_AF-A0A6N8FTD3-F1
#
_entry.id   AF-A0A6N8FTD3-F1
#
_cell.length_a   1.000
_cell.length_b   1.000
_cell.length_c   1.000
_cell.angle_alpha   90.00
_cell.angle_beta   90.00
_cell.angle_gamma   90.00
#
_symmetry.space_group_name_H-M   'P 1'
#
loop_
_entity.id
_entity.type
_entity.pdbx_description
1 polymer ?
#
loop_
_entity_poly.entity_id
_entity_poly.type
_entity_poly.pdbx_seq_one_letter_code
_entity_poly.pdbx_strand_id
1 'polypeptide(L)'
;MLRQTSLGTLGLVLGGILTIVGFTAYFNGNPTLNLVGFFYGIPLLLGGLALKAAELVPIPFSQPTTPELLTLRKTQATATQNQIRQDVTRYRYGQEAHLDTTLSFLGLSPIDEERPVITGLREAEIQDAYALILEFDSPLIPLQVWQDKQRKMESFFGPGIRVEIAQPESEKIELALITTSQASSPTLKEGSEVNAS
;
A
#
# COMPACT_ATOMS: atom_id res chain seq x y z
N MET A 1 11.44 4.39 -7.14
CA MET A 1 12.60 3.60 -6.66
C MET A 1 12.71 3.62 -5.14
N LEU A 2 12.78 4.79 -4.48
CA LEU A 2 12.87 4.87 -2.99
C LEU A 2 11.70 4.22 -2.21
N ARG A 3 10.48 4.19 -2.77
CA ARG A 3 9.30 3.62 -2.09
C ARG A 3 9.33 2.09 -1.96
N GLN A 4 10.13 1.41 -2.77
CA GLN A 4 10.27 -0.06 -2.78
C GLN A 4 11.57 -0.52 -2.12
N THR A 5 12.34 0.40 -1.53
CA THR A 5 13.56 0.07 -0.80
C THR A 5 13.34 0.30 0.70
N SER A 6 13.67 -0.70 1.51
CA SER A 6 13.62 -0.60 2.97
C SER A 6 14.64 0.44 3.47
N LEU A 7 14.15 1.54 4.05
CA LEU A 7 14.97 2.57 4.69
C LEU A 7 15.66 2.00 5.94
N GLY A 8 14.98 1.10 6.67
CA GLY A 8 15.58 0.38 7.79
C GLY A 8 16.81 -0.41 7.33
N THR A 9 16.66 -1.22 6.28
CA THR A 9 17.77 -2.02 5.72
C THR A 9 18.88 -1.12 5.16
N LEU A 10 18.55 -0.01 4.51
CA LEU A 10 19.55 0.96 4.03
C LEU A 10 20.34 1.59 5.18
N GLY A 11 19.66 2.02 6.25
CA GLY A 11 20.29 2.57 7.45
C GLY A 11 21.18 1.53 8.15
N LEU A 12 20.72 0.27 8.22
CA LEU A 12 21.51 -0.84 8.76
C LEU A 12 22.78 -1.11 7.98
N VAL A 13 22.69 -1.16 6.64
CA VAL A 13 23.86 -1.44 5.78
C VAL A 13 24.86 -0.28 5.84
N LEU A 14 24.40 0.95 5.62
CA LEU A 14 25.28 2.13 5.62
C LEU A 14 25.86 2.40 7.02
N GLY A 15 25.00 2.35 8.05
CA GLY A 15 25.41 2.50 9.45
C GLY A 15 26.38 1.41 9.87
N GLY A 16 26.10 0.15 9.53
CA GLY A 16 26.95 -0.98 9.84
C GLY A 16 28.34 -0.88 9.21
N ILE A 17 28.42 -0.49 7.94
CA ILE A 17 29.71 -0.25 7.25
C ILE A 17 30.50 0.85 7.98
N LEU A 18 29.88 2.00 8.25
CA LEU A 18 30.53 3.12 8.93
C LEU A 18 30.98 2.75 10.35
N THR A 19 30.18 2.00 11.08
CA THR A 19 30.51 1.52 12.43
C THR A 19 31.70 0.56 12.39
N ILE A 20 31.74 -0.41 11.47
CA ILE A 20 32.88 -1.34 11.30
C ILE A 20 34.16 -0.57 10.95
N VAL A 21 34.08 0.40 10.04
CA VAL A 21 35.21 1.27 9.69
C VAL A 21 35.67 2.06 10.91
N GLY A 22 34.74 2.60 11.71
CA GLY A 22 35.05 3.35 12.94
C GLY A 22 35.81 2.50 13.98
N PHE A 23 35.38 1.25 14.19
CA PHE A 23 36.10 0.30 15.05
C PHE A 23 37.46 -0.07 14.49
N THR A 24 37.57 -0.34 13.19
CA THR A 24 38.86 -0.64 12.55
C THR A 24 39.84 0.52 12.68
N ALA A 25 39.36 1.76 12.49
CA ALA A 25 40.14 2.97 12.66
C ALA A 25 40.56 3.19 14.12
N TYR A 26 39.70 2.86 15.09
CA TYR A 26 40.02 2.91 16.52
C TYR A 26 41.25 2.04 16.85
N PHE A 27 41.18 0.75 16.46
CA PHE A 27 42.26 -0.21 16.75
C PHE A 27 43.57 0.11 16.01
N ASN A 28 43.49 0.79 14.88
CA ASN A 28 44.65 1.25 14.11
C ASN A 28 45.16 2.65 14.53
N GLY A 29 44.60 3.27 15.58
CA GLY A 29 45.04 4.57 16.06
C GLY A 29 44.76 5.74 15.11
N ASN A 30 43.71 5.65 14.28
CA ASN A 30 43.26 6.73 13.40
C ASN A 30 42.03 7.46 14.01
N PRO A 31 42.25 8.55 14.78
CA PRO A 31 41.18 9.22 15.51
C PRO A 31 40.17 9.92 14.60
N THR A 32 40.59 10.43 13.43
CA THR A 32 39.71 11.15 12.51
C THR A 32 38.66 10.21 11.90
N LEU A 33 39.08 9.06 11.38
CA LEU A 33 38.15 8.07 10.82
C LEU A 33 37.32 7.38 11.90
N ASN A 34 37.89 7.16 13.08
CA ASN A 34 37.15 6.65 14.24
C ASN A 34 35.96 7.57 14.58
N LEU A 35 36.22 8.87 14.71
CA LEU A 35 35.21 9.87 15.04
C LEU A 35 34.06 9.84 14.04
N VAL A 36 34.36 9.81 12.74
CA VAL A 36 33.34 9.73 11.68
C VAL A 36 32.52 8.44 11.80
N GLY A 37 33.19 7.30 11.95
CA GLY A 37 32.49 6.01 12.08
C GLY A 37 31.59 5.93 13.31
N PHE A 38 31.99 6.54 14.43
CA PHE A 38 31.18 6.53 15.66
C PHE A 38 30.05 7.57 15.64
N PHE A 39 30.31 8.82 15.26
CA PHE A 39 29.30 9.88 15.30
C PHE A 39 28.26 9.78 14.20
N TYR A 40 28.59 9.19 13.06
CA TYR A 40 27.63 9.02 11.97
C TYR A 40 27.21 7.56 11.80
N GLY A 41 28.14 6.60 11.95
CA GLY A 41 27.82 5.18 11.78
C GLY A 41 26.91 4.64 12.87
N ILE A 42 27.26 4.82 14.15
CA ILE A 42 26.45 4.27 15.26
C ILE A 42 25.03 4.85 15.28
N PRO A 43 24.82 6.18 15.22
CA PRO A 43 23.46 6.73 15.14
C PRO A 43 22.69 6.28 13.92
N LEU A 44 23.33 6.18 12.74
CA LEU A 44 22.69 5.69 11.52
C LEU A 44 22.30 4.21 11.64
N LEU A 45 23.15 3.39 12.24
CA LEU A 45 22.90 1.97 12.50
C LEU A 45 21.72 1.79 13.48
N LEU A 46 21.72 2.54 14.59
CA LEU A 46 20.63 2.52 15.56
C LEU A 46 19.32 3.02 14.95
N GLY A 47 19.37 4.10 14.15
CA GLY A 47 18.22 4.57 13.39
C GLY A 47 17.71 3.53 12.40
N GLY A 48 18.61 2.82 11.71
CA GLY A 48 18.29 1.70 10.83
C GLY A 48 17.61 0.54 11.57
N LEU A 49 18.10 0.17 12.75
CA LEU A 49 17.50 -0.84 13.62
C LEU A 49 16.09 -0.43 14.05
N ALA A 50 15.92 0.81 14.51
CA ALA A 50 14.61 1.34 14.92
C ALA A 50 13.61 1.33 13.76
N LEU A 51 14.01 1.81 12.58
CA LEU A 51 13.16 1.77 11.38
C LEU A 51 12.83 0.34 10.98
N LYS A 52 13.80 -0.59 11.05
CA LYS A 52 13.56 -1.99 10.70
C LYS A 52 12.58 -2.66 11.64
N ALA A 53 12.64 -2.35 12.94
CA ALA A 53 11.71 -2.87 13.94
C ALA A 53 10.28 -2.35 13.76
N ALA A 54 10.12 -1.13 13.22
CA ALA A 54 8.82 -0.52 12.95
C ALA A 54 8.37 -0.68 11.49
N GLU A 55 9.03 -1.53 10.70
CA GLU A 55 8.81 -1.65 9.26
C GLU A 55 7.59 -2.50 8.94
N LEU A 56 6.70 -1.95 8.12
CA LEU A 56 5.62 -2.67 7.48
C LEU A 56 5.96 -2.89 6.00
N VAL A 57 6.06 -4.17 5.62
CA VAL A 57 6.58 -4.64 4.33
C VAL A 57 5.52 -4.47 3.23
N PRO A 58 5.91 -4.11 1.99
CA PRO A 58 5.01 -4.10 0.85
C PRO A 58 4.27 -5.42 0.63
N ILE A 59 2.99 -5.33 0.27
CA ILE A 59 2.20 -6.50 -0.15
C ILE A 59 2.61 -6.89 -1.58
N PRO A 60 2.92 -8.19 -1.82
CA PRO A 60 3.25 -8.67 -3.15
C PRO A 60 1.99 -8.77 -4.02
N PHE A 61 2.20 -8.72 -5.33
CA PHE A 61 1.14 -9.13 -6.24
C PHE A 61 1.02 -10.65 -6.22
N SER A 62 -0.17 -11.19 -5.92
CA SER A 62 -0.41 -12.64 -5.92
C SER A 62 -0.40 -13.23 -7.33
N GLN A 63 -0.69 -12.40 -8.34
CA GLN A 63 -0.64 -12.75 -9.75
C GLN A 63 0.07 -11.65 -10.56
N PRO A 64 0.85 -12.00 -11.59
CA PRO A 64 1.51 -11.00 -12.43
C PRO A 64 0.47 -10.17 -13.19
N THR A 65 0.66 -8.85 -13.22
CA THR A 65 -0.21 -7.98 -14.01
C THR A 65 0.07 -8.15 -15.50
N THR A 66 -0.94 -8.57 -16.26
CA THR A 66 -0.85 -8.71 -17.72
C THR A 66 -0.81 -7.34 -18.41
N PRO A 67 -0.31 -7.25 -19.66
CA PRO A 67 -0.33 -5.99 -20.43
C PRO A 67 -1.74 -5.40 -20.64
N GLU A 68 -2.74 -6.26 -20.76
CA GLU A 68 -4.15 -5.88 -20.89
C GLU A 68 -4.65 -5.20 -19.60
N LEU A 69 -4.39 -5.81 -18.43
CA LEU A 69 -4.72 -5.23 -17.13
C LEU A 69 -3.96 -3.93 -16.86
N LEU A 70 -2.70 -3.82 -17.29
CA LEU A 70 -1.95 -2.56 -17.21
C LEU A 70 -2.59 -1.45 -18.05
N THR A 71 -3.19 -1.80 -19.18
CA THR A 71 -3.91 -0.85 -20.04
C THR A 71 -5.19 -0.39 -19.35
N LEU A 72 -6.00 -1.34 -18.87
CA LEU A 72 -7.21 -1.06 -18.08
C LEU A 72 -6.91 -0.19 -16.85
N ARG A 73 -5.82 -0.48 -16.13
CA ARG A 73 -5.37 0.35 -15.00
C ARG A 73 -5.09 1.79 -15.42
N LYS A 74 -4.40 2.00 -16.53
CA LYS A 74 -4.05 3.35 -17.00
C LYS A 74 -5.27 4.14 -17.46
N THR A 75 -6.28 3.47 -18.02
CA THR A 75 -7.44 4.13 -18.63
C THR A 75 -8.63 4.25 -17.68
N GLN A 76 -8.81 3.31 -16.75
CA GLN A 76 -10.03 3.20 -15.93
C GLN A 76 -9.79 3.27 -14.41
N ALA A 77 -8.57 3.05 -13.92
CA ALA A 77 -8.38 3.00 -12.46
C ALA A 77 -8.66 4.36 -11.81
N THR A 78 -9.47 4.35 -10.76
CA THR A 78 -9.79 5.55 -9.99
C THR A 78 -8.57 6.04 -9.20
N ALA A 79 -8.62 7.30 -8.74
CA ALA A 79 -7.59 7.85 -7.87
C ALA A 79 -7.45 7.03 -6.58
N THR A 80 -8.57 6.61 -5.98
CA THR A 80 -8.57 5.78 -4.76
C THR A 80 -7.95 4.41 -4.99
N GLN A 81 -8.29 3.69 -6.08
CA GLN A 81 -7.67 2.40 -6.38
C GLN A 81 -6.15 2.55 -6.58
N ASN A 82 -5.71 3.59 -7.29
CA ASN A 82 -4.28 3.88 -7.46
C ASN A 82 -3.59 4.22 -6.15
N GLN A 83 -4.25 4.97 -5.27
CA GLN A 83 -3.73 5.32 -3.95
C GLN A 83 -3.59 4.07 -3.09
N ILE A 84 -4.63 3.25 -2.97
CA ILE A 84 -4.61 1.99 -2.21
C ILE A 84 -3.48 1.11 -2.72
N ARG A 85 -3.41 0.84 -4.03
CA ARG A 85 -2.34 0.06 -4.64
C ARG A 85 -0.96 0.60 -4.26
N GLN A 86 -0.73 1.91 -4.38
CA GLN A 86 0.55 2.51 -4.02
C GLN A 86 0.86 2.45 -2.53
N ASP A 87 -0.16 2.52 -1.68
CA ASP A 87 -0.03 2.54 -0.23
C ASP A 87 0.30 1.16 0.33
N VAL A 88 -0.29 0.10 -0.22
CA VAL A 88 -0.04 -1.29 0.20
C VAL A 88 1.23 -1.87 -0.44
N THR A 89 1.67 -1.37 -1.60
CA THR A 89 2.88 -1.85 -2.30
C THR A 89 4.16 -1.07 -1.97
N ARG A 90 4.19 -0.33 -0.86
CA ARG A 90 5.37 0.42 -0.41
C ARG A 90 5.71 0.16 1.05
N TYR A 91 6.98 0.37 1.39
CA TYR A 91 7.43 0.31 2.78
C TYR A 91 6.79 1.41 3.60
N ARG A 92 6.27 1.05 4.77
CA ARG A 92 5.72 1.94 5.78
C ARG A 92 6.44 1.74 7.11
N TYR A 93 6.33 2.73 7.98
CA TYR A 93 6.98 2.70 9.29
C TYR A 93 6.00 3.19 10.36
N GLY A 94 5.97 2.51 11.50
CA GLY A 94 5.12 2.87 12.63
C GLY A 94 3.63 2.62 12.41
N GLN A 95 3.28 1.72 11.47
CA GLN A 95 1.92 1.24 11.26
C GLN A 95 1.90 -0.27 11.52
N GLU A 96 0.87 -0.75 12.21
CA GLU A 96 0.75 -2.16 12.54
C GLU A 96 0.29 -3.02 11.36
N ALA A 97 -0.60 -2.46 10.53
CA ALA A 97 -1.15 -3.15 9.36
C ALA A 97 -1.46 -2.19 8.22
N HIS A 98 -1.53 -2.75 7.00
CA HIS A 98 -2.00 -2.01 5.83
C HIS A 98 -3.48 -1.71 5.98
N LEU A 99 -3.90 -0.51 5.55
CA LEU A 99 -5.27 -0.02 5.67
C LEU A 99 -5.82 0.02 7.11
N ASP A 100 -4.97 0.05 8.14
CA ASP A 100 -5.37 0.06 9.55
C ASP A 100 -6.47 1.10 9.87
N THR A 101 -6.24 2.38 9.53
CA THR A 101 -7.23 3.44 9.77
C THR A 101 -8.54 3.20 9.01
N THR A 102 -8.48 2.61 7.81
CA THR A 102 -9.65 2.27 7.00
C THR A 102 -10.43 1.13 7.63
N LEU A 103 -9.77 0.04 8.05
CA LEU A 103 -10.41 -1.11 8.69
C LEU A 103 -11.04 -0.69 10.03
N SER A 104 -10.33 0.11 10.82
CA SER A 104 -10.83 0.72 12.05
C SER A 104 -12.07 1.57 11.79
N PHE A 105 -12.05 2.45 10.78
CA PHE A 105 -13.21 3.25 10.39
C PHE A 105 -14.41 2.40 9.94
N LEU A 106 -14.16 1.31 9.23
CA LEU A 106 -15.20 0.38 8.77
C LEU A 106 -15.77 -0.48 9.91
N GLY A 107 -15.11 -0.50 11.07
CA GLY A 107 -15.47 -1.36 12.21
C GLY A 107 -15.07 -2.81 11.97
N LEU A 108 -14.02 -3.04 11.18
CA LEU A 108 -13.41 -4.35 10.90
C LEU A 108 -12.11 -4.55 11.68
N SER A 109 -11.88 -3.76 12.72
CA SER A 109 -10.74 -3.87 13.63
C SER A 109 -11.22 -3.57 15.05
N PRO A 110 -12.11 -4.42 15.63
CA PRO A 110 -12.62 -4.18 16.98
C PRO A 110 -11.52 -4.21 18.04
N ILE A 111 -10.54 -5.11 17.87
CA ILE A 111 -9.26 -5.17 18.59
C ILE A 111 -8.15 -5.52 17.59
N ASP A 112 -6.89 -5.26 17.96
CA ASP A 112 -5.75 -5.42 17.05
C ASP A 112 -5.55 -6.89 16.63
N GLU A 113 -5.81 -7.85 17.52
CA GLU A 113 -5.68 -9.29 17.24
C GLU A 113 -6.75 -9.83 16.28
N GLU A 114 -7.91 -9.19 16.21
CA GLU A 114 -9.01 -9.56 15.31
C GLU A 114 -8.91 -8.88 13.94
N ARG A 115 -7.95 -7.96 13.77
CA ARG A 115 -7.78 -7.18 12.55
C ARG A 115 -7.43 -8.08 11.37
N PRO A 116 -8.13 -7.97 10.23
CA PRO A 116 -7.78 -8.69 9.03
C PRO A 116 -6.52 -8.07 8.40
N VAL A 117 -5.64 -8.92 7.90
CA VAL A 117 -4.33 -8.51 7.36
C VAL A 117 -4.29 -8.76 5.86
N ILE A 118 -3.89 -7.76 5.09
CA ILE A 118 -3.68 -7.95 3.64
C ILE A 118 -2.48 -8.87 3.44
N THR A 119 -2.67 -9.95 2.71
CA THR A 119 -1.62 -10.93 2.38
C THR A 119 -1.23 -10.88 0.90
N GLY A 120 -2.14 -10.40 0.05
CA GLY A 120 -1.91 -10.31 -1.38
C GLY A 120 -2.71 -9.20 -2.04
N LEU A 121 -2.28 -8.85 -3.25
CA LEU A 121 -2.92 -7.89 -4.12
C LEU A 121 -2.97 -8.47 -5.53
N ARG A 122 -4.08 -8.34 -6.25
CA ARG A 122 -4.10 -8.60 -7.68
C ARG A 122 -4.98 -7.65 -8.43
N GLU A 123 -4.78 -7.65 -9.73
CA GLU A 123 -5.58 -6.88 -10.65
C GLU A 123 -6.33 -7.85 -11.55
N ALA A 124 -7.58 -7.52 -11.82
CA ALA A 124 -8.45 -8.34 -12.64
C ALA A 124 -9.32 -7.44 -13.51
N GLU A 125 -9.89 -8.06 -14.53
CA GLU A 125 -10.96 -7.49 -15.32
C GLU A 125 -12.26 -8.17 -14.88
N ILE A 126 -13.22 -7.38 -14.41
CA ILE A 126 -14.54 -7.86 -14.00
C ILE A 126 -15.57 -7.06 -14.81
N GLN A 127 -16.28 -7.73 -15.71
CA GLN A 127 -17.31 -7.11 -16.57
C GLN A 127 -16.76 -5.91 -17.37
N ASP A 128 -15.64 -6.11 -18.07
CA ASP A 128 -14.94 -5.07 -18.87
C ASP A 128 -14.42 -3.86 -18.05
N ALA A 129 -14.44 -3.97 -16.72
CA ALA A 129 -13.98 -2.94 -15.80
C ALA A 129 -12.72 -3.36 -15.05
N TYR A 130 -11.83 -2.39 -14.85
CA TYR A 130 -10.67 -2.57 -13.99
C TYR A 130 -11.09 -2.85 -12.54
N ALA A 131 -10.56 -3.93 -11.97
CA ALA A 131 -10.75 -4.29 -10.57
C ALA A 131 -9.40 -4.43 -9.85
N LEU A 132 -9.33 -3.82 -8.66
CA LEU A 132 -8.24 -4.05 -7.71
C LEU A 132 -8.74 -4.97 -6.61
N ILE A 133 -8.17 -6.16 -6.48
CA ILE A 133 -8.59 -7.15 -5.49
C ILE A 133 -7.57 -7.20 -4.37
N LEU A 134 -8.04 -6.95 -3.15
CA LEU A 134 -7.29 -7.06 -1.91
C LEU A 134 -7.59 -8.41 -1.27
N GLU A 135 -6.54 -9.19 -1.01
CA GLU A 135 -6.64 -10.52 -0.39
C GLU A 135 -6.29 -10.40 1.09
N PHE A 136 -7.29 -10.63 1.94
CA PHE A 136 -7.18 -10.56 3.38
C PHE A 136 -7.10 -11.95 4.01
N ASP A 137 -6.24 -12.08 5.00
CA ASP A 137 -6.36 -13.09 6.04
C ASP A 137 -7.29 -12.56 7.12
N SER A 138 -8.40 -13.24 7.37
CA SER A 138 -9.49 -12.81 8.25
C SER A 138 -10.10 -14.01 9.00
N PRO A 139 -9.32 -14.72 9.84
CA PRO A 139 -9.82 -15.89 10.56
C PRO A 139 -10.90 -15.57 11.62
N LEU A 140 -10.91 -14.33 12.13
CA LEU A 140 -11.74 -13.93 13.27
C LEU A 140 -12.97 -13.08 12.88
N ILE A 141 -13.05 -12.61 11.62
CA ILE A 141 -14.19 -11.80 11.15
C ILE A 141 -14.95 -12.56 10.05
N PRO A 142 -16.18 -13.03 10.33
CA PRO A 142 -16.98 -13.75 9.34
C PRO A 142 -17.33 -12.92 8.10
N LEU A 143 -17.49 -13.58 6.96
CA LEU A 143 -17.90 -12.96 5.69
C LEU A 143 -19.15 -12.07 5.83
N GLN A 144 -20.13 -12.47 6.64
CA GLN A 144 -21.35 -11.70 6.83
C GLN A 144 -21.07 -10.29 7.38
N VAL A 145 -20.10 -10.16 8.31
CA VAL A 145 -19.73 -8.86 8.88
C VAL A 145 -19.14 -7.96 7.81
N TRP A 146 -18.32 -8.51 6.92
CA TRP A 146 -17.78 -7.79 5.77
C TRP A 146 -18.89 -7.33 4.82
N GLN A 147 -19.80 -8.23 4.45
CA GLN A 147 -20.93 -7.94 3.56
C GLN A 147 -21.86 -6.85 4.14
N ASP A 148 -22.11 -6.87 5.44
CA ASP A 148 -22.91 -5.83 6.11
C ASP A 148 -22.27 -4.44 6.03
N LYS A 149 -20.94 -4.36 5.83
CA LYS A 149 -20.20 -3.10 5.64
C LYS A 149 -20.02 -2.69 4.17
N GLN A 150 -20.48 -3.48 3.20
CA GLN A 150 -20.26 -3.22 1.76
C GLN A 150 -20.68 -1.81 1.34
N ARG A 151 -21.89 -1.35 1.68
CA ARG A 151 -22.33 0.03 1.35
C ARG A 151 -21.47 1.11 2.01
N LYS A 152 -21.00 0.86 3.24
CA LYS A 152 -20.12 1.78 3.95
C LYS A 152 -18.75 1.86 3.27
N MET A 153 -18.23 0.73 2.77
CA MET A 153 -17.01 0.68 1.99
C MET A 153 -17.13 1.45 0.68
N GLU A 154 -18.21 1.25 -0.08
CA GLU A 154 -18.46 2.00 -1.32
C GLU A 154 -18.49 3.51 -1.06
N SER A 155 -19.19 3.95 0.00
CA SER A 155 -19.19 5.36 0.39
C SER A 155 -17.82 5.87 0.85
N PHE A 156 -17.02 5.03 1.50
CA PHE A 156 -15.70 5.41 2.01
C PHE A 156 -14.65 5.52 0.90
N PHE A 157 -14.60 4.54 0.00
CA PHE A 157 -13.65 4.54 -1.12
C PHE A 157 -14.00 5.59 -2.19
N GLY A 158 -15.23 6.06 -2.18
CA GLY A 158 -15.67 7.21 -2.96
C GLY A 158 -16.35 6.84 -4.27
N PRO A 159 -16.74 7.84 -5.07
CA PRO A 159 -17.51 7.63 -6.28
C PRO A 159 -16.69 6.85 -7.33
N GLY A 160 -17.40 6.15 -8.22
CA GLY A 160 -16.75 5.39 -9.29
C GLY A 160 -16.22 4.02 -8.85
N ILE A 161 -16.56 3.56 -7.64
CA ILE A 161 -16.12 2.27 -7.09
C ILE A 161 -17.34 1.49 -6.62
N ARG A 162 -17.44 0.26 -7.11
CA ARG A 162 -18.33 -0.78 -6.60
C ARG A 162 -17.50 -1.80 -5.83
N VAL A 163 -18.02 -2.26 -4.71
CA VAL A 163 -17.33 -3.22 -3.86
C VAL A 163 -17.98 -4.58 -4.02
N GLU A 164 -17.20 -5.61 -4.29
CA GLU A 164 -17.62 -7.01 -4.18
C GLU A 164 -16.77 -7.72 -3.13
N ILE A 165 -17.41 -8.59 -2.34
CA ILE A 165 -16.76 -9.31 -1.24
C ILE A 165 -17.00 -10.80 -1.45
N ALA A 166 -15.93 -11.57 -1.54
CA ALA A 166 -15.95 -13.01 -1.69
C ALA A 166 -15.11 -13.69 -0.60
N GLN A 167 -15.40 -14.96 -0.35
CA GLN A 167 -14.65 -15.80 0.58
C GLN A 167 -14.15 -17.03 -0.17
N PRO A 168 -12.96 -17.01 -0.78
CA PRO A 168 -12.43 -18.17 -1.50
C PRO A 168 -12.12 -19.34 -0.55
N GLU A 169 -11.73 -19.05 0.69
CA GLU A 169 -11.39 -20.04 1.73
C GLU A 169 -11.90 -19.59 3.10
N SER A 170 -12.02 -20.51 4.06
CA SER A 170 -12.65 -20.24 5.37
C SER A 170 -12.08 -19.02 6.11
N GLU A 171 -10.78 -18.76 5.97
CA GLU A 171 -10.08 -17.68 6.68
C GLU A 171 -9.60 -16.57 5.73
N LYS A 172 -10.01 -16.62 4.45
CA LYS A 172 -9.60 -15.64 3.44
C LYS A 172 -10.78 -14.83 2.95
N ILE A 173 -10.61 -13.53 2.87
CA ILE A 173 -11.59 -12.61 2.30
C ILE A 173 -10.97 -11.88 1.12
N GLU A 174 -11.70 -11.81 0.03
CA GLU A 174 -11.34 -10.99 -1.12
C GLU A 174 -12.27 -9.79 -1.21
N LEU A 175 -11.65 -8.61 -1.20
CA LEU A 175 -12.33 -7.34 -1.40
C LEU A 175 -11.97 -6.81 -2.79
N ALA A 176 -12.90 -6.93 -3.74
CA ALA A 176 -12.75 -6.40 -5.08
C ALA A 176 -13.29 -4.97 -5.15
N LEU A 177 -12.41 -4.02 -5.48
CA LEU A 177 -12.75 -2.63 -5.78
C LEU A 177 -12.85 -2.50 -7.29
N ILE A 178 -14.07 -2.48 -7.82
CA ILE A 178 -14.37 -2.51 -9.25
C ILE A 178 -14.71 -1.09 -9.71
N THR A 179 -14.05 -0.62 -10.77
CA THR A 179 -14.38 0.67 -11.36
C THR A 179 -15.79 0.63 -11.92
N THR A 180 -16.63 1.61 -11.57
CA THR A 180 -17.90 1.84 -12.26
C THR A 180 -17.75 2.97 -13.25
N SER A 181 -18.24 2.78 -14.47
CA SER A 181 -18.29 3.85 -15.47
C SER A 181 -19.31 4.92 -15.06
N GLN A 182 -18.88 5.86 -14.24
CA GLN A 182 -19.48 7.19 -14.15
C GLN A 182 -18.36 8.23 -14.26
N ALA A 183 -18.52 9.11 -15.25
CA ALA A 183 -17.66 10.25 -15.61
C ALA A 183 -16.45 9.98 -16.53
N SER A 184 -16.72 9.50 -17.74
CA SER A 184 -16.13 10.12 -18.93
C SER A 184 -17.24 10.83 -19.74
N SER A 185 -17.82 11.89 -19.17
CA SER A 185 -18.53 12.87 -19.99
C SER A 185 -17.48 13.85 -20.49
N PRO A 186 -17.12 13.86 -21.78
CA PRO A 186 -16.44 15.01 -22.35
C PRO A 186 -17.43 16.17 -22.23
N THR A 187 -17.11 17.18 -21.42
CA THR A 187 -17.82 18.46 -21.48
C THR A 187 -17.57 19.05 -22.86
N LEU A 188 -18.44 18.70 -23.81
CA LEU A 188 -18.66 19.45 -25.03
C LEU A 188 -19.07 20.84 -24.57
N LYS A 189 -18.16 21.80 -24.73
CA LYS A 189 -18.51 23.22 -24.73
C LYS A 189 -19.43 23.43 -25.93
N GLU A 190 -20.72 23.35 -25.67
CA GLU A 190 -21.77 23.87 -26.52
C GLU A 190 -21.65 25.39 -26.50
N GLY A 191 -20.93 25.93 -27.48
CA GLY A 191 -20.95 27.35 -27.82
C GLY A 191 -21.77 27.48 -29.09
N SER A 192 -23.08 27.67 -28.94
CA SER A 192 -23.96 28.02 -30.05
C SER A 192 -23.60 29.38 -30.63
N GLU A 193 -23.80 29.46 -31.93
CA GLU A 193 -23.71 30.58 -32.87
C GLU A 193 -24.25 31.95 -32.41
N VAL A 194 -23.93 32.96 -33.25
CA VAL A 194 -24.73 34.13 -33.70
C VAL A 194 -23.86 35.40 -33.61
N ASN A 195 -23.62 36.24 -34.63
CA ASN A 195 -24.32 36.48 -35.89
C ASN A 195 -23.37 37.08 -36.94
N ALA A 196 -23.78 36.95 -38.20
CA ALA A 196 -23.32 37.77 -39.32
C ALA A 196 -23.81 39.22 -39.19
N SER A 197 -22.94 40.19 -39.51
CA SER A 197 -23.17 41.38 -40.34
C SER A 197 -21.96 42.31 -40.25
#